data_AF-A0A377D6F0-F1
#
_entry.id   AF-A0A377D6F0-F1
#
_cell.length_a   1.000
_cell.length_b   1.000
_cell.length_c   1.000
_cell.angle_alpha   90.00
_cell.angle_beta   90.00
_cell.angle_gamma   90.00
#
_symmetry.space_group_name_H-M   'P 1'
#
loop_
_entity.id
_entity.type
_entity.pdbx_description
1 polymer ?
#
loop_
_entity_poly.entity_id
_entity_poly.type
_entity_poly.pdbx_seq_one_letter_code
_entity_poly.pdbx_strand_id
1 'polypeptide(L)' 'MRVMRVASEAPGLSSSVNIGAFNLGNALGAAAGGAVISAGLGYSFVPVMGAIVAGLALLLVFMSARKQPETVCVANS' A
#
# COMPACT_ATOMS: atom_id res chain seq x y z
N MET A 1 1.52 -29.15 22.58
CA MET A 1 0.41 -28.17 22.62
C MET A 1 0.58 -27.22 23.81
N ARG A 2 1.37 -26.17 23.62
CA ARG A 2 1.78 -25.06 24.51
C ARG A 2 3.06 -24.58 23.82
N VAL A 3 3.02 -23.70 22.82
CA VAL A 3 2.96 -22.25 23.04
C VAL A 3 2.56 -21.53 21.74
N MET A 4 1.28 -21.61 21.37
CA MET A 4 0.65 -20.65 20.44
C MET A 4 0.23 -19.39 21.21
N ARG A 5 1.18 -18.60 21.75
CA ARG A 5 0.81 -17.48 22.65
C ARG A 5 1.50 -16.14 22.40
N VAL A 6 2.12 -15.89 21.24
CA VAL A 6 2.61 -14.52 20.91
C VAL A 6 2.49 -14.18 19.41
N ALA A 7 1.47 -14.66 18.70
CA ALA A 7 1.28 -14.30 17.28
C ALA A 7 -0.19 -14.32 16.80
N SER A 8 -1.16 -14.10 17.69
CA SER A 8 -2.60 -14.12 17.36
C SER A 8 -3.35 -12.83 17.66
N GLU A 9 -2.69 -11.68 17.69
CA GLU A 9 -3.31 -10.37 17.84
C GLU A 9 -3.06 -9.57 16.55
N ALA A 10 -3.96 -9.40 15.58
CA ALA A 10 -5.35 -9.75 15.43
C ALA A 10 -5.62 -9.76 13.90
N PRO A 11 -6.03 -10.90 13.31
CA PRO A 11 -6.29 -11.00 11.87
C PRO A 11 -7.31 -9.96 11.36
N GLY A 12 -8.30 -9.62 12.21
CA GLY A 12 -9.28 -8.57 11.92
C GLY A 12 -8.69 -7.16 11.85
N LEU A 13 -7.64 -6.86 12.64
CA LEU A 13 -6.95 -5.57 12.59
C LEU A 13 -6.10 -5.43 11.31
N SER A 14 -5.44 -6.49 10.87
CA SER A 14 -4.71 -6.49 9.59
C SER A 14 -5.67 -6.29 8.40
N SER A 15 -6.82 -6.98 8.42
CA SER A 15 -7.86 -6.82 7.39
C SER A 15 -8.46 -5.42 7.38
N SER A 16 -8.82 -4.85 8.53
CA SER A 16 -9.40 -3.50 8.60
C SER A 16 -8.41 -2.41 8.18
N VAL A 17 -7.12 -2.55 8.51
CA VAL A 17 -6.06 -1.64 8.03
C VAL A 17 -5.92 -1.73 6.52
N ASN A 18 -5.95 -2.93 5.94
CA ASN A 18 -5.88 -3.11 4.49
C ASN A 18 -7.10 -2.50 3.77
N ILE A 19 -8.31 -2.71 4.31
CA ILE A 19 -9.54 -2.11 3.79
C ILE A 19 -9.48 -0.58 3.88
N GLY A 20 -9.00 -0.04 5.02
CA GLY A 20 -8.82 1.39 5.22
C GLY A 20 -7.83 1.99 4.24
N ALA A 21 -6.69 1.33 4.02
CA ALA A 21 -5.69 1.74 3.04
C ALA A 21 -6.24 1.74 1.61
N PHE A 22 -7.08 0.77 1.26
CA PHE A 22 -7.75 0.74 -0.05
C PHE A 22 -8.74 1.90 -0.21
N ASN A 23 -9.57 2.16 0.80
CA ASN A 23 -10.52 3.29 0.75
C ASN A 23 -9.80 4.64 0.64
N LEU A 24 -8.72 4.82 1.41
CA LEU A 24 -7.86 5.99 1.32
C LEU A 24 -7.24 6.12 -0.08
N GLY A 25 -6.78 5.03 -0.67
CA GLY A 25 -6.28 4.99 -2.04
C GLY A 25 -7.31 5.49 -3.06
N ASN A 26 -8.57 5.05 -2.95
CA ASN A 26 -9.64 5.51 -3.82
C ASN A 26 -9.93 7.01 -3.65
N ALA A 27 -9.95 7.50 -2.41
CA ALA A 27 -10.16 8.93 -2.14
C ALA A 27 -9.01 9.79 -2.70
N LEU A 28 -7.76 9.37 -2.50
CA LEU A 28 -6.58 10.03 -3.05
C LEU A 28 -6.57 9.98 -4.58
N GLY A 29 -6.95 8.85 -5.18
CA GLY A 29 -7.06 8.69 -6.62
C GLY A 29 -8.12 9.62 -7.22
N ALA A 30 -9.29 9.74 -6.58
CA ALA A 30 -10.33 10.67 -7.01
C ALA A 30 -9.90 12.13 -6.87
N ALA A 31 -9.23 12.49 -5.77
CA ALA A 31 -8.69 13.84 -5.57
C ALA A 31 -7.62 14.20 -6.61
N ALA A 32 -6.68 13.29 -6.88
CA ALA A 32 -5.64 13.47 -7.90
C ALA A 32 -6.25 13.57 -9.32
N GLY A 33 -7.19 12.69 -9.67
CA GLY A 33 -7.89 12.74 -10.94
C GLY A 33 -8.71 14.03 -11.11
N GLY A 34 -9.40 14.45 -10.06
CA GLY A 34 -10.13 15.72 -10.02
C GLY A 34 -9.21 16.94 -10.17
N ALA A 35 -8.03 16.91 -9.55
CA ALA A 35 -7.02 17.96 -9.70
C ALA A 35 -6.49 18.04 -11.14
N VAL A 36 -6.24 16.90 -11.79
CA VAL A 36 -5.82 16.85 -13.20
C VAL A 36 -6.85 17.47 -14.13
N ILE A 37 -8.13 17.14 -13.92
CA ILE A 37 -9.24 17.71 -14.69
C ILE A 37 -9.37 19.22 -14.41
N SER A 38 -9.30 19.63 -13.14
CA SER A 38 -9.42 21.03 -12.72
C SER A 38 -8.25 21.90 -13.23
N ALA A 39 -7.06 21.31 -13.41
CA ALA A 39 -5.89 21.96 -13.99
C ALA A 39 -6.00 22.15 -15.52
N GLY A 40 -7.08 21.71 -16.17
CA GLY A 40 -7.31 21.91 -17.60
C GLY A 40 -6.58 20.90 -18.51
N LEU A 41 -5.95 19.88 -17.94
CA LEU A 41 -5.21 18.84 -18.69
C LEU A 41 -6.14 17.86 -19.43
N GLY A 42 -7.44 17.87 -19.07
CA GLY A 42 -8.48 17.06 -19.69
C GLY A 42 -8.48 15.59 -19.24
N TYR A 43 -9.50 14.85 -19.69
CA TYR A 43 -9.74 13.46 -19.29
C TYR A 43 -8.64 12.48 -19.74
N SER A 44 -7.97 12.78 -20.86
CA SER A 44 -6.91 11.93 -21.39
C SER A 44 -5.69 11.86 -20.46
N PHE A 45 -5.47 12.87 -19.61
CA PHE A 45 -4.34 12.92 -18.69
C PHE A 45 -4.59 12.19 -17.37
N VAL A 46 -5.84 11.83 -17.07
CA VAL A 46 -6.22 11.06 -15.87
C VAL A 46 -5.52 9.69 -15.80
N PRO A 47 -5.52 8.85 -16.85
CA PRO A 47 -4.77 7.59 -16.82
C PRO A 47 -3.25 7.80 -16.72
N VAL A 48 -2.71 8.88 -17.28
CA VAL A 48 -1.28 9.23 -17.16
C VAL A 48 -0.93 9.52 -15.70
N MET A 49 -1.74 10.31 -15.00
CA MET A 49 -1.57 10.55 -13.57
C MET A 49 -1.66 9.26 -12.76
N GLY A 50 -2.60 8.37 -13.11
CA GLY A 50 -2.70 7.04 -12.51
C GLY A 50 -1.42 6.21 -12.68
N ALA A 51 -0.83 6.22 -13.88
CA ALA A 51 0.43 5.54 -14.15
C ALA A 51 1.60 6.10 -13.33
N ILE A 52 1.66 7.43 -13.16
CA ILE A 52 2.67 8.08 -12.30
C ILE A 52 2.52 7.63 -10.85
N VAL A 53 1.31 7.66 -10.31
CA VAL A 53 1.03 7.22 -8.92
C VAL A 53 1.39 5.74 -8.73
N ALA A 54 1.01 4.88 -9.67
CA ALA A 54 1.35 3.46 -9.64
C ALA A 54 2.87 3.23 -9.73
N GLY A 55 3.57 3.99 -10.57
CA GLY A 55 5.03 3.94 -10.69
C GLY A 55 5.74 4.34 -9.39
N LEU A 56 5.27 5.40 -8.72
CA LEU A 56 5.79 5.80 -7.40
C LEU A 56 5.53 4.73 -6.34
N ALA A 57 4.33 4.16 -6.29
CA ALA A 57 4.00 3.06 -5.38
C ALA A 57 4.92 1.84 -5.60
N LEU A 58 5.14 1.48 -6.87
CA LEU A 58 6.04 0.39 -7.24
C LEU A 58 7.48 0.66 -6.80
N LEU A 59 7.98 1.88 -7.00
CA LEU A 59 9.31 2.29 -6.55
C LEU A 59 9.45 2.17 -5.02
N LEU A 60 8.44 2.59 -4.27
CA LEU A 60 8.41 2.43 -2.81
C LEU A 60 8.45 0.96 -2.40
N VAL A 61 7.69 0.09 -3.08
CA VAL A 61 7.73 -1.37 -2.84
C VAL A 61 9.13 -1.92 -3.07
N PHE A 62 9.77 -1.58 -4.19
CA PHE A 62 11.14 -2.03 -4.47
C PHE A 62 12.15 -1.54 -3.43
N MET A 63 12.03 -0.28 -2.99
CA MET A 63 12.90 0.27 -1.94
C MET A 63 12.67 -0.42 -0.59
N SER A 64 11.42 -0.76 -0.27
CA SER A 64 11.06 -1.44 0.98
C SER A 64 11.52 -2.89 0.98
N ALA A 65 11.38 -3.60 -0.14
CA ALA A 65 11.87 -4.97 -0.30
C ALA A 65 13.39 -5.08 -0.12
N ARG A 66 14.15 -4.07 -0.55
CA ARG A 66 15.60 -3.99 -0.32
C ARG A 66 15.99 -3.74 1.14
N LYS A 67 15.07 -3.23 1.95
CA LYS A 67 15.31 -2.86 3.35
C LYS A 67 14.87 -3.92 4.35
N GLN A 68 14.45 -5.11 3.92
CA GLN A 68 14.21 -6.23 4.84
C GLN A 68 15.50 -7.05 4.95
N PRO A 69 16.33 -6.88 6.01
CA PRO A 69 17.32 -7.90 6.33
C PRO A 69 16.53 -9.14 6.75
N GLU A 70 16.93 -10.30 6.26
CA GLU A 70 16.34 -11.57 6.67
C GLU A 70 16.59 -11.84 8.17
N THR A 71 15.78 -11.27 9.05
CA THR A 71 15.68 -11.71 10.45
C THR A 71 14.61 -12.80 10.58
N VAL A 72 14.72 -13.84 9.76
CA VAL A 72 13.93 -15.08 9.92
C VAL A 72 14.87 -16.29 9.81
N CYS A 73 16.01 -16.24 10.49
CA CYS A 73 16.86 -17.40 10.70
C CYS A 73 17.41 -17.48 12.15
N VAL A 74 16.63 -17.13 13.17
CA VAL A 74 16.91 -17.57 14.55
C VAL A 74 15.62 -17.66 15.37
N ALA A 75 14.90 -18.78 15.23
CA ALA A 75 14.07 -19.29 16.32
C ALA A 75 13.63 -20.73 15.99
N ASN A 76 14.43 -21.69 16.48
CA ASN A 76 13.99 -22.92 17.16
C ASN A 76 14.84 -24.14 16.77
N SER A 77 16.03 -24.22 17.36
CA SER A 77 16.69 -25.49 17.73
C SER A 77 16.17 -25.93 19.09
#